data_AF-A0A0R2FJW5-F1
#
_entry.id   AF-A0A0R2FJW5-F1
#
_cell.length_a   1.000
_cell.length_b   1.000
_cell.length_c   1.000
_cell.angle_alpha   90.00
_cell.angle_beta   90.00
_cell.angle_gamma   90.00
#
_symmetry.space_group_name_H-M   'P 1'
#
loop_
_entity.id
_entity.type
_entity.pdbx_description
1 polymer ?
#
loop_
_entity_poly.entity_id
_entity_poly.type
_entity_poly.pdbx_seq_one_letter_code
_entity_poly.pdbx_strand_id
1 'polypeptide(L)'
;MIYFLALTLVVEGIIRLRVGRQVERATGDRNPYYGGISLLILAVILLLFAKPLASLLPVVLGILLIVYGLQKLGFARRNQRFVNVTPWPAYVYGILVLLLGAVVLFHPFGSLLFLLRGVGIVMCIMAISEIIGLFIYKN
;
A
#
# COMPACT_ATOMS: atom_id res chain seq x y z
N MET A 1 -6.97 7.56 -2.52
CA MET A 1 -5.90 8.17 -3.34
C MET A 1 -6.10 7.93 -4.83
N ILE A 2 -6.16 6.68 -5.33
CA ILE A 2 -6.28 6.42 -6.78
C ILE A 2 -7.58 6.96 -7.41
N TYR A 3 -8.71 6.89 -6.71
CA TYR A 3 -9.96 7.51 -7.17
C TYR A 3 -9.86 9.04 -7.28
N PHE A 4 -9.07 9.68 -6.42
CA PHE A 4 -8.83 11.12 -6.48
C PHE A 4 -7.97 11.48 -7.69
N LEU A 5 -6.92 10.70 -7.96
CA LEU A 5 -6.09 10.84 -9.18
C LEU A 5 -6.89 10.60 -10.47
N ALA A 6 -7.77 9.61 -10.48
CA ALA A 6 -8.66 9.38 -11.60
C ALA A 6 -9.65 10.54 -11.81
N LEU A 7 -10.20 11.10 -10.72
CA LEU A 7 -11.09 12.26 -10.78
C LEU A 7 -10.38 13.47 -11.40
N THR A 8 -9.14 13.76 -10.99
CA THR A 8 -8.38 14.89 -11.55
C THR A 8 -8.10 14.71 -13.04
N LEU A 9 -7.77 13.49 -13.48
CA LEU A 9 -7.57 13.17 -14.90
C LEU A 9 -8.85 13.31 -15.71
N VAL A 10 -10.00 12.91 -15.15
CA VAL A 10 -11.30 13.10 -15.80
C VAL A 10 -11.64 14.59 -15.94
N VAL A 11 -11.40 15.39 -14.90
CA VAL A 11 -11.62 16.84 -14.93
C VAL A 11 -10.75 17.49 -16.01
N GLU A 12 -9.45 17.18 -16.05
CA GLU A 12 -8.54 17.70 -17.09
C GLU A 12 -8.92 17.25 -18.50
N GLY A 13 -9.33 16.00 -18.68
CA GLY A 13 -9.81 15.47 -19.97
C GLY A 13 -11.05 16.21 -20.47
N ILE A 14 -12.02 16.48 -19.59
CA ILE A 14 -13.24 17.25 -19.93
C ILE A 14 -12.91 18.70 -20.28
N ILE A 15 -12.00 19.34 -19.54
CA ILE A 15 -11.58 20.71 -19.82
C ILE A 15 -10.91 20.80 -21.19
N ARG A 16 -9.96 19.89 -21.49
CA ARG A 16 -9.27 19.86 -22.79
C ARG A 16 -10.20 19.53 -23.96
N LEU A 17 -11.24 18.74 -23.75
CA LEU A 17 -12.29 18.51 -24.77
C LEU A 17 -13.10 19.78 -25.08
N ARG A 18 -13.46 20.57 -24.06
CA ARG A 18 -14.18 21.84 -24.30
C ARG A 18 -13.29 22.88 -24.96
N VAL A 19 -12.06 23.05 -24.47
CA VAL A 19 -11.08 23.99 -25.04
C VAL A 19 -10.67 23.55 -26.44
N GLY A 20 -10.52 22.25 -26.68
CA GLY A 20 -10.20 21.69 -28.00
C GLY A 20 -11.24 22.02 -29.07
N ARG A 21 -12.55 22.03 -28.74
CA ARG A 21 -13.60 22.51 -29.66
C ARG A 21 -13.43 23.98 -30.05
N GLN A 22 -12.97 24.78 -29.10
CA GLN A 22 -12.84 26.22 -29.28
C GLN A 22 -11.57 26.55 -30.08
N VAL A 23 -10.47 25.83 -29.82
CA VAL A 23 -9.19 25.95 -30.55
C VAL A 23 -9.29 25.38 -31.96
N GLU A 24 -10.00 24.27 -32.17
CA GLU A 24 -10.24 23.72 -33.50
C GLU A 24 -10.99 24.73 -34.40
N ARG A 25 -11.95 25.48 -33.81
CA ARG A 25 -12.70 26.52 -34.53
C ARG A 25 -11.90 27.81 -34.75
N ALA A 26 -10.94 28.13 -33.90
CA ALA A 26 -10.16 29.36 -33.96
C ALA A 26 -8.88 29.24 -34.81
N THR A 27 -8.24 28.07 -34.83
CA THR A 27 -6.90 27.88 -35.40
C THR A 27 -6.81 26.68 -36.36
N GLY A 28 -7.86 25.85 -36.45
CA GLY A 28 -7.86 24.61 -37.25
C GLY A 28 -7.04 23.46 -36.63
N ASP A 29 -6.43 23.67 -35.45
CA ASP A 29 -5.62 22.66 -34.79
C ASP A 29 -6.48 21.71 -33.93
N ARG A 30 -6.49 20.43 -34.30
CA ARG A 30 -7.20 19.34 -33.59
C ARG A 30 -6.40 18.70 -32.47
N ASN A 31 -5.12 19.02 -32.33
CA ASN A 31 -4.23 18.43 -31.33
C ASN A 31 -4.76 18.49 -29.88
N PRO A 32 -5.37 19.61 -29.41
CA PRO A 32 -5.90 19.67 -28.04
C PRO A 32 -7.07 18.73 -27.80
N TYR A 33 -7.81 18.40 -28.85
CA TYR A 33 -8.97 17.52 -28.82
C TYR A 33 -8.58 16.05 -28.64
N TYR A 34 -7.59 15.58 -29.42
CA TYR A 34 -7.02 14.24 -29.26
C TYR A 34 -6.35 14.06 -27.90
N GLY A 35 -5.71 15.12 -27.37
CA GLY A 35 -5.16 15.13 -26.01
C GLY A 35 -6.22 14.97 -24.91
N GLY A 36 -7.43 15.52 -25.09
CA GLY A 36 -8.53 15.34 -24.13
C GLY A 36 -9.08 13.90 -24.14
N ILE A 37 -9.20 13.29 -25.31
CA ILE A 37 -9.67 11.90 -25.47
C ILE A 37 -8.66 10.91 -24.87
N SER A 38 -7.37 11.10 -25.13
CA SER A 38 -6.32 10.22 -24.58
C SER A 38 -6.26 10.28 -23.05
N LEU A 39 -6.47 11.45 -22.45
CA LEU A 39 -6.55 11.61 -20.99
C LEU A 39 -7.76 10.87 -20.39
N LEU A 40 -8.92 10.90 -21.05
CA LEU A 40 -10.09 10.13 -20.60
C LEU A 40 -9.85 8.62 -20.70
N ILE A 41 -9.25 8.15 -21.79
CA ILE A 41 -8.87 6.74 -21.95
C ILE A 41 -7.90 6.32 -20.84
N LEU A 42 -6.89 7.15 -20.57
CA LEU A 42 -5.92 6.91 -19.50
C LEU A 42 -6.59 6.86 -18.12
N ALA A 43 -7.57 7.73 -17.84
CA ALA A 43 -8.31 7.71 -16.58
C ALA A 43 -9.11 6.41 -16.39
N VAL A 44 -9.74 5.90 -17.46
CA VAL A 44 -10.46 4.62 -17.43
C VAL A 44 -9.50 3.47 -17.19
N ILE A 45 -8.37 3.43 -17.91
CA ILE A 45 -7.32 2.43 -17.71
C ILE A 45 -6.82 2.48 -16.27
N LEU A 46 -6.51 3.67 -15.76
CA LEU A 46 -6.02 3.85 -14.40
C LEU A 46 -7.02 3.36 -13.35
N LEU A 47 -8.32 3.58 -13.54
CA LEU A 47 -9.36 3.03 -12.66
C LEU A 47 -9.46 1.51 -12.73
N LEU A 48 -9.32 0.93 -13.92
CA LEU A 48 -9.42 -0.51 -14.14
C LEU A 48 -8.22 -1.25 -13.52
N PHE A 49 -7.03 -0.68 -13.67
CA PHE A 49 -5.78 -1.25 -13.15
C PHE A 49 -5.43 -0.77 -11.72
N ALA A 50 -6.19 0.18 -11.16
CA ALA A 50 -5.98 0.74 -9.83
C ALA A 50 -5.81 -0.33 -8.74
N LYS A 51 -6.79 -1.24 -8.66
CA LYS A 51 -6.83 -2.32 -7.67
C LYS A 51 -5.64 -3.27 -7.79
N PRO A 52 -5.37 -3.89 -8.97
CA PRO A 52 -4.25 -4.80 -9.10
C PRO A 52 -2.90 -4.10 -8.88
N LEU A 53 -2.67 -2.91 -9.45
CA LEU A 53 -1.43 -2.14 -9.24
C LEU A 53 -1.16 -1.87 -7.76
N ALA A 54 -2.16 -1.40 -7.03
CA ALA A 54 -1.97 -1.08 -5.62
C ALA A 54 -1.90 -2.33 -4.72
N SER A 55 -2.36 -3.49 -5.18
CA SER A 55 -2.18 -4.76 -4.46
C SER A 55 -0.76 -5.33 -4.59
N LEU A 56 0.03 -4.91 -5.59
CA LEU A 56 1.36 -5.45 -5.84
C LEU A 56 2.28 -5.30 -4.64
N LEU A 57 2.28 -4.13 -4.00
CA LEU A 57 3.09 -3.85 -2.81
C LEU A 57 2.82 -4.84 -1.67
N PRO A 58 1.58 -4.96 -1.14
CA PRO A 58 1.28 -5.92 -0.09
C PRO A 58 1.46 -7.38 -0.52
N VAL A 59 1.23 -7.73 -1.80
CA VAL A 59 1.51 -9.08 -2.30
C VAL A 59 2.99 -9.41 -2.23
N VAL A 60 3.86 -8.51 -2.69
CA VAL A 60 5.32 -8.65 -2.60
C VAL A 60 5.75 -8.79 -1.14
N LEU A 61 5.19 -7.97 -0.24
CA LEU A 61 5.45 -8.10 1.20
C LEU A 61 5.00 -9.45 1.76
N GLY A 62 3.85 -9.97 1.36
CA GLY A 62 3.37 -11.29 1.76
C GLY A 62 4.32 -12.41 1.32
N ILE A 63 4.80 -12.37 0.09
CA ILE A 63 5.81 -13.31 -0.44
C ILE A 63 7.11 -13.22 0.36
N LEU A 64 7.61 -12.00 0.61
CA LEU A 64 8.83 -11.79 1.38
C LEU A 64 8.70 -12.33 2.81
N LEU A 65 7.55 -12.15 3.45
CA LEU A 65 7.27 -12.69 4.78
C LEU A 65 7.28 -14.22 4.78
N ILE A 66 6.69 -14.86 3.78
CA ILE A 66 6.71 -16.32 3.62
C ILE A 66 8.15 -16.82 3.48
N VAL A 67 8.94 -16.19 2.58
CA VAL A 67 10.36 -16.54 2.38
C VAL A 67 11.15 -16.37 3.68
N TYR A 68 10.96 -15.26 4.39
CA TYR A 68 11.62 -14.99 5.66
C TYR A 68 11.22 -16.00 6.76
N GLY A 69 9.94 -16.35 6.86
CA GLY A 69 9.43 -17.37 7.79
C GLY A 69 10.06 -18.74 7.53
N LEU A 70 10.14 -19.15 6.26
CA LEU A 70 10.78 -20.40 5.85
C LEU A 70 12.28 -20.41 6.18
N GLN A 71 13.00 -19.32 5.91
CA GLN A 71 14.41 -19.20 6.29
C GLN A 71 14.59 -19.36 7.80
N LYS A 72 13.77 -18.69 8.60
CA LYS A 72 13.87 -18.72 10.07
C LYS A 72 13.62 -20.12 10.65
N LEU A 73 12.68 -20.87 10.08
CA LEU A 73 12.47 -22.28 10.42
C LEU A 73 13.67 -23.16 10.02
N GLY A 74 14.29 -22.90 8.87
CA GLY A 74 15.53 -23.56 8.44
C GLY A 74 16.71 -23.30 9.38
N PHE A 75 16.91 -22.05 9.80
CA PHE A 75 17.95 -21.67 10.77
C PHE A 75 17.70 -22.27 12.15
N ALA A 76 16.45 -22.29 12.63
CA ALA A 76 16.08 -22.95 13.89
C ALA A 76 16.49 -24.42 13.89
N ARG A 77 16.28 -25.13 12.77
CA ARG A 77 16.67 -26.55 12.60
C ARG A 77 18.18 -26.76 12.51
N ARG A 78 18.93 -25.79 11.97
CA ARG A 78 20.40 -25.88 11.84
C ARG A 78 21.13 -25.55 13.15
N ASN A 79 20.61 -24.62 13.94
CA ASN A 79 21.14 -24.27 15.27
C ASN A 79 20.93 -25.38 16.33
N GLN A 80 20.01 -26.33 16.12
CA GLN A 80 19.87 -27.52 16.97
C GLN A 80 21.15 -28.36 17.05
N ARG A 81 22.08 -28.22 16.10
CA ARG A 81 23.33 -28.97 16.10
C ARG A 81 24.45 -28.38 16.94
N PHE A 82 24.34 -27.11 17.38
CA PHE A 82 25.47 -26.40 17.99
C PHE A 82 25.25 -26.01 19.46
N VAL A 83 24.00 -25.85 19.94
CA VAL A 83 23.76 -25.44 21.34
C VAL A 83 22.46 -26.06 21.87
N ASN A 84 22.55 -26.76 23.00
CA ASN A 84 21.45 -27.40 23.73
C ASN A 84 20.53 -26.34 24.41
N VAL A 85 19.88 -25.50 23.61
CA VAL A 85 18.83 -24.57 24.06
C VAL A 85 17.57 -24.86 23.26
N THR A 86 16.47 -25.11 23.97
CA THR A 86 15.18 -25.51 23.39
C THR A 86 14.66 -24.42 22.44
N PRO A 87 14.68 -24.60 21.10
CA PRO A 87 14.42 -23.53 20.14
C PRO A 87 12.92 -23.28 19.92
N TRP A 88 12.07 -23.71 20.85
CA TRP A 88 10.61 -23.58 20.77
C TRP A 88 10.14 -22.16 20.38
N PRO A 89 10.70 -21.07 20.96
CA PRO A 89 10.31 -19.71 20.57
C PRO A 89 10.60 -19.39 19.10
N ALA A 90 11.68 -19.94 18.53
CA ALA A 90 12.07 -19.68 17.14
C ALA A 90 11.14 -20.38 16.13
N TYR A 91 10.69 -21.61 16.45
CA TYR A 91 9.70 -22.33 15.64
C TYR A 91 8.34 -21.64 15.67
N VAL A 92 7.87 -21.28 16.87
CA VAL A 92 6.60 -20.55 17.04
C VAL A 92 6.63 -19.23 16.27
N TYR A 93 7.72 -18.47 16.38
CA TYR A 93 7.90 -17.24 15.61
C TYR A 93 7.88 -17.49 14.10
N GLY A 94 8.62 -18.49 13.60
CA GLY A 94 8.67 -18.80 12.17
C GLY A 94 7.29 -19.19 11.61
N ILE A 95 6.51 -19.99 12.36
CA ILE A 95 5.15 -20.38 11.99
C ILE A 95 4.20 -19.17 11.99
N LEU A 96 4.27 -18.31 13.01
CA LEU A 96 3.46 -17.08 13.06
C LEU A 96 3.73 -16.16 11.88
N VAL A 97 5.01 -15.97 11.51
CA VAL A 97 5.41 -15.16 10.36
C VAL A 97 4.90 -15.75 9.05
N LEU A 98 4.94 -17.08 8.89
CA LEU A 98 4.39 -17.77 7.72
C LEU A 98 2.87 -17.56 7.60
N LEU A 99 2.14 -17.70 8.70
CA LEU A 99 0.70 -17.45 8.75
C LEU A 99 0.37 -15.99 8.43
N LEU A 100 1.14 -15.04 8.98
CA LEU A 100 1.01 -13.62 8.65
C LEU A 100 1.24 -13.37 7.16
N GLY A 101 2.30 -13.93 6.58
CA GLY A 101 2.58 -13.83 5.15
C GLY A 101 1.46 -14.40 4.28
N ALA A 102 0.88 -15.54 4.68
CA ALA A 102 -0.27 -16.14 4.01
C ALA A 102 -1.52 -15.25 4.09
N VAL A 103 -1.85 -14.72 5.28
CA VAL A 103 -2.98 -13.80 5.47
C VAL A 103 -2.82 -12.54 4.61
N VAL A 104 -1.60 -12.00 4.53
CA VAL A 104 -1.28 -10.87 3.65
C VAL A 104 -1.46 -11.23 2.18
N LEU A 105 -1.11 -12.46 1.77
CA LEU A 105 -1.28 -12.90 0.39
C LEU A 105 -2.76 -13.03 -0.01
N PHE A 106 -3.61 -13.59 0.87
CA PHE A 106 -5.04 -13.77 0.62
C PHE A 106 -5.83 -12.47 0.74
N HIS A 107 -5.43 -11.58 1.65
CA HIS A 107 -6.07 -10.28 1.88
C HIS A 107 -5.05 -9.12 1.93
N PRO A 108 -4.44 -8.76 0.78
CA PRO A 108 -3.32 -7.82 0.74
C PRO A 108 -3.68 -6.41 1.22
N PHE A 109 -4.86 -5.91 0.84
CA PHE A 109 -5.31 -4.60 1.32
C PHE A 109 -5.82 -4.64 2.76
N GLY A 110 -6.57 -5.68 3.14
CA GLY A 110 -7.15 -5.79 4.47
C GLY A 110 -6.07 -5.89 5.54
N SER A 111 -5.06 -6.71 5.31
CA SER A 111 -3.90 -6.86 6.20
C SER A 111 -3.08 -5.59 6.33
N LEU A 112 -2.80 -4.89 5.22
CA LEU A 112 -2.10 -3.60 5.24
C LEU A 112 -2.88 -2.54 6.03
N LEU A 113 -4.18 -2.43 5.81
CA LEU A 113 -5.04 -1.50 6.54
C LEU A 113 -5.10 -1.84 8.04
N PHE A 114 -5.14 -3.12 8.39
CA PHE A 114 -5.10 -3.56 9.78
C PHE A 114 -3.80 -3.15 10.48
N LEU A 115 -2.65 -3.37 9.83
CA LEU A 115 -1.35 -2.92 10.32
C LEU A 115 -1.31 -1.39 10.48
N LEU A 116 -1.79 -0.65 9.47
CA LEU A 116 -1.80 0.81 9.50
C LEU A 116 -2.68 1.36 10.62
N ARG A 117 -3.82 0.72 10.90
CA ARG A 117 -4.67 1.04 12.05
C ARG A 117 -3.93 0.81 13.37
N GLY A 118 -3.22 -0.31 13.50
CA GLY A 118 -2.37 -0.58 14.66
C GLY A 118 -1.32 0.51 14.86
N VAL A 119 -0.59 0.87 13.80
CA VAL A 119 0.39 1.97 13.83
C VAL A 119 -0.28 3.29 14.25
N GLY A 120 -1.45 3.62 13.69
CA GLY A 120 -2.20 4.81 14.06
C GLY A 120 -2.61 4.83 15.53
N ILE A 121 -3.07 3.71 16.08
CA ILE A 121 -3.41 3.59 17.51
C ILE A 121 -2.17 3.84 18.37
N VAL A 122 -1.04 3.20 18.04
CA VAL A 122 0.22 3.39 18.77
C VAL A 122 0.66 4.86 18.73
N MET A 123 0.55 5.52 17.57
CA MET A 123 0.83 6.96 17.43
C MET A 123 -0.10 7.81 18.31
N CYS A 124 -1.39 7.52 18.34
CA CYS A 124 -2.32 8.23 19.22
C CYS A 124 -1.96 8.05 20.70
N ILE A 125 -1.62 6.84 21.13
CA ILE A 125 -1.19 6.56 22.50
C ILE A 125 0.08 7.35 22.83
N MET A 126 1.07 7.34 21.93
CA MET A 126 2.30 8.12 22.11
C MET A 126 2.01 9.61 22.24
N ALA A 127 1.21 10.18 21.34
CA ALA A 127 0.84 11.60 21.40
C ALA A 127 0.09 11.96 22.70
N ILE A 128 -0.85 11.13 23.14
CA ILE A 128 -1.56 11.34 24.41
C ILE A 128 -0.60 11.26 25.59
N SER A 129 0.31 10.29 25.61
CA SER A 129 1.30 10.13 26.68
C SER A 129 2.22 11.35 26.79
N GLU A 130 2.61 11.94 25.67
CA GLU A 130 3.44 13.13 25.62
C GLU A 130 2.69 14.36 26.14
N ILE A 131 1.43 14.54 25.74
CA ILE A 131 0.57 15.62 26.26
C ILE A 131 0.44 15.49 27.78
N ILE A 132 0.14 14.29 28.30
CA ILE A 132 0.03 14.05 29.75
C ILE A 132 1.36 14.37 30.45
N GLY A 133 2.49 13.94 29.87
CA GLY A 133 3.82 14.22 30.40
C GLY A 133 4.11 15.71 30.55
N LEU A 134 3.68 16.54 29.58
CA LEU A 134 3.82 18.00 29.64
C LEU A 134 3.03 18.64 30.79
N PHE A 135 1.85 18.10 31.14
CA PHE A 135 1.07 18.59 32.27
C PHE A 135 1.68 18.20 33.61
N ILE A 136 2.27 16.99 33.71
CA ILE A 136 2.89 16.50 34.95
C ILE A 136 4.20 17.22 35.23
N TYR A 137 5.04 17.45 34.21
CA TYR A 137 6.38 18.04 34.40
C TYR A 137 6.36 19.56 34.66
N LYS A 138 5.20 20.21 34.47
CA LYS A 138 5.01 21.65 34.68
C LYS A 138 4.62 21.99 36.14
N ASN A 139 4.33 21.00 36.98
CA ASN A 139 3.97 21.17 38.40
C ASN A 139 5.05 20.56 39.32
#